data_AF-A0A942V551-F1
#
_entry.id   AF-A0A942V551-F1
#
_cell.length_a   1.000
_cell.length_b   1.000
_cell.length_c   1.000
_cell.angle_alpha   90.00
_cell.angle_beta   90.00
_cell.angle_gamma   90.00
#
_symmetry.space_group_name_H-M   'P 1'
#
loop_
_entity.id
_entity.type
_entity.pdbx_description
1 polymer ?
#
loop_
_entity_poly.entity_id
_entity_poly.type
_entity_poly.pdbx_seq_one_letter_code
_entity_poly.pdbx_strand_id
1 'polypeptide(L)'
;MVKLVNWRHLNEYARIFGLVKMHGLWCEFVKQGTFSWKEIETGDLEGRRLIFHSWKSSSQIFGMDEFSALCASLEEHILSRRLDKLDEAVEQCRQCYHNSVREIIPYFAKMDDENDRTDN
;
A
#
# COMPACT_ATOMS: atom_id res chain seq x y z
N MET A 1 6.52 19.66 1.59
CA MET A 1 6.44 18.20 1.35
C MET A 1 5.11 17.75 1.93
N VAL A 2 4.18 17.29 1.09
CA VAL A 2 2.89 16.76 1.56
C VAL A 2 3.18 15.45 2.28
N LYS A 3 2.74 15.30 3.52
CA LYS A 3 2.84 14.02 4.24
C LYS A 3 1.77 13.09 3.68
N LEU A 4 2.18 11.98 3.10
CA LEU A 4 1.27 11.01 2.48
C LEU A 4 0.80 9.96 3.50
N VAL A 5 1.52 9.86 4.62
CA VAL A 5 1.27 8.88 5.67
C VAL A 5 0.64 9.53 6.88
N ASN A 6 -0.49 8.98 7.31
CA ASN A 6 -1.12 9.27 8.57
C ASN A 6 -0.40 8.52 9.70
N TRP A 7 0.66 9.13 10.20
CA TRP A 7 1.51 8.58 11.25
C TRP A 7 0.77 8.28 12.55
N ARG A 8 -0.30 9.03 12.86
CA ARG A 8 -1.12 8.74 14.05
C ARG A 8 -1.80 7.37 13.89
N HIS A 9 -2.38 7.12 12.72
CA HIS A 9 -3.08 5.89 12.41
C HIS A 9 -2.14 4.67 12.42
N LEU A 10 -1.00 4.77 11.73
CA LEU A 10 0.03 3.73 11.74
C LEU A 10 0.49 3.39 13.16
N ASN A 11 0.78 4.40 13.99
CA ASN A 11 1.23 4.18 15.36
C ASN A 11 0.14 3.58 16.26
N GLU A 12 -1.12 3.91 16.02
CA GLU A 12 -2.24 3.29 16.74
C GLU A 12 -2.33 1.79 16.45
N TYR A 13 -2.22 1.39 15.17
CA TYR A 13 -2.15 -0.02 14.80
C TYR A 13 -0.90 -0.72 15.33
N ALA A 14 0.27 -0.07 15.30
CA ALA A 14 1.48 -0.61 15.90
C ALA A 14 1.35 -0.82 17.41
N ARG A 15 0.61 0.04 18.11
CA ARG A 15 0.29 -0.14 19.53
C ARG A 15 -0.65 -1.32 19.78
N ILE A 16 -1.63 -1.54 18.89
CA ILE A 16 -2.63 -2.62 19.03
C ILE A 16 -2.02 -3.99 18.69
N PHE A 17 -1.29 -4.07 17.58
CA PHE A 17 -0.78 -5.33 17.04
C PHE A 17 0.65 -5.67 17.47
N GLY A 18 1.41 -4.68 17.91
CA GLY A 18 2.84 -4.79 18.16
C GLY A 18 3.68 -4.56 16.91
N LEU A 19 4.87 -3.97 17.10
CA LEU A 19 5.74 -3.53 16.01
C LEU A 19 6.27 -4.69 15.16
N VAL A 20 6.57 -5.85 15.78
CA VAL A 20 7.01 -7.07 15.05
C VAL A 20 5.93 -7.56 14.07
N LYS A 21 4.68 -7.62 14.51
CA LYS A 21 3.57 -8.03 13.65
C LYS A 21 3.32 -7.02 12.54
N MET A 22 3.36 -5.73 12.87
CA MET A 22 3.25 -4.66 11.86
C MET A 22 4.35 -4.75 10.81
N HIS A 23 5.57 -5.07 11.23
CA HIS A 23 6.70 -5.25 10.32
C HIS A 23 6.47 -6.42 9.37
N GLY A 24 6.03 -7.59 9.88
CA GLY A 24 5.69 -8.74 9.04
C GLY A 24 4.60 -8.40 7.99
N LEU A 25 3.52 -7.74 8.42
CA LEU A 25 2.46 -7.28 7.52
C LEU A 25 2.98 -6.28 6.49
N TRP A 26 3.90 -5.39 6.87
CA TRP A 26 4.53 -4.44 5.96
C TRP A 26 5.36 -5.14 4.87
N CYS A 27 6.21 -6.09 5.26
CA CYS A 27 6.99 -6.88 4.30
C CYS A 27 6.10 -7.64 3.32
N GLU A 28 5.03 -8.28 3.81
CA GLU A 28 4.05 -8.97 2.98
C GLU A 28 3.35 -8.02 2.01
N PHE A 29 2.91 -6.86 2.49
CA PHE A 29 2.25 -5.84 1.68
C PHE A 29 3.14 -5.33 0.54
N VAL A 30 4.40 -4.97 0.84
CA VAL A 30 5.34 -4.47 -0.18
C VAL A 30 5.72 -5.56 -1.17
N LYS A 31 5.95 -6.79 -0.69
CA LYS A 31 6.24 -7.95 -1.53
C LYS A 31 5.09 -8.22 -2.50
N GLN A 32 3.87 -8.30 -1.99
CA GLN A 32 2.67 -8.47 -2.81
C GLN A 32 2.52 -7.32 -3.82
N GLY A 33 2.80 -6.09 -3.39
CA GLY A 33 2.76 -4.90 -4.22
C GLY A 33 3.52 -5.04 -5.54
N THR A 34 4.72 -5.63 -5.51
CA THR A 34 5.54 -5.81 -6.72
C THR A 34 4.90 -6.74 -7.76
N PHE A 35 4.25 -7.81 -7.31
CA PHE A 35 3.54 -8.74 -8.20
C PHE A 35 2.25 -8.12 -8.73
N SER A 36 1.48 -7.49 -7.85
CA SER A 36 0.18 -6.91 -8.18
C SER A 36 0.28 -5.76 -9.20
N TRP A 37 1.35 -4.97 -9.23
CA TRP A 37 1.54 -3.97 -10.29
C TRP A 37 1.70 -4.60 -11.68
N LYS A 38 2.39 -5.73 -11.77
CA LYS A 38 2.51 -6.48 -13.04
C LYS A 38 1.15 -7.03 -13.47
N GLU A 39 0.39 -7.58 -12.52
CA GLU A 39 -0.97 -8.07 -12.78
C GLU A 39 -1.92 -6.93 -13.19
N ILE A 40 -1.76 -5.73 -12.65
CA ILE A 40 -2.54 -4.56 -13.09
C ILE A 40 -2.25 -4.22 -14.55
N GLU A 41 -1.02 -4.36 -15.00
CA GLU A 41 -0.64 -4.04 -16.39
C GLU A 41 -1.15 -5.09 -17.38
N THR A 42 -1.02 -6.39 -17.03
CA THR A 42 -1.31 -7.49 -17.97
C THR A 42 -2.64 -8.20 -17.76
N GLY A 43 -3.27 -8.00 -16.60
CA GLY A 43 -4.48 -8.69 -16.18
C GLY A 43 -5.77 -8.08 -16.72
N ASP A 44 -6.85 -8.83 -16.59
CA ASP A 44 -8.21 -8.40 -16.94
C ASP A 44 -8.77 -7.38 -15.93
N LEU A 45 -9.92 -6.78 -16.27
CA LEU A 45 -10.54 -5.75 -15.44
C LEU A 45 -10.97 -6.29 -14.06
N GLU A 46 -11.41 -7.55 -13.98
CA GLU A 46 -11.84 -8.13 -12.71
C GLU A 46 -10.66 -8.40 -11.77
N GLY A 47 -9.54 -8.92 -12.29
CA GLY A 47 -8.30 -9.05 -11.55
C GLY A 47 -7.78 -7.70 -11.03
N ARG A 48 -7.75 -6.68 -11.89
CA ARG A 48 -7.40 -5.30 -11.50
C ARG A 48 -8.28 -4.79 -10.35
N ARG A 49 -9.60 -4.99 -10.46
CA ARG A 49 -10.57 -4.58 -9.43
C ARG A 49 -10.28 -5.24 -8.08
N LEU A 50 -10.04 -6.56 -8.07
CA LEU A 50 -9.74 -7.29 -6.84
C LEU A 50 -8.44 -6.83 -6.18
N ILE A 51 -7.43 -6.47 -6.98
CA ILE A 51 -6.18 -5.89 -6.47
C ILE A 51 -6.44 -4.56 -5.77
N PHE A 52 -7.14 -3.62 -6.43
CA PHE A 52 -7.45 -2.31 -5.82
C PHE A 52 -8.35 -2.45 -4.58
N HIS A 53 -9.31 -3.37 -4.61
CA HIS A 53 -10.14 -3.68 -3.44
C HIS A 53 -9.31 -4.14 -2.24
N SER A 54 -8.37 -5.06 -2.47
CA SER A 54 -7.47 -5.58 -1.43
C SER A 54 -6.55 -4.47 -0.88
N TRP A 55 -5.93 -3.70 -1.76
CA TRP A 55 -5.03 -2.61 -1.38
C TRP A 55 -5.72 -1.50 -0.63
N LYS A 56 -6.97 -1.17 -0.97
CA LYS A 56 -7.77 -0.18 -0.24
C LYS A 56 -7.78 -0.46 1.25
N SER A 57 -8.07 -1.71 1.64
CA SER A 57 -8.16 -2.10 3.06
C SER A 57 -6.78 -2.25 3.70
N SER A 58 -5.85 -2.95 3.04
CA SER A 58 -4.53 -3.24 3.61
C SER A 58 -3.71 -1.98 3.84
N SER A 59 -3.82 -0.99 2.95
CA SER A 59 -3.04 0.25 3.04
C SER A 59 -3.46 1.20 4.16
N GLN A 60 -4.72 1.11 4.63
CA GLN A 60 -5.22 1.90 5.76
C GLN A 60 -4.50 1.55 7.06
N ILE A 61 -4.11 0.30 7.23
CA ILE A 61 -3.35 -0.18 8.40
C ILE A 61 -2.01 0.58 8.51
N PHE A 62 -1.45 0.98 7.37
CA PHE A 62 -0.19 1.71 7.30
C PHE A 62 -0.38 3.23 7.22
N GLY A 63 -1.60 3.73 7.40
CA GLY A 63 -1.93 5.15 7.33
C GLY A 63 -1.80 5.74 5.93
N MET A 64 -1.83 4.94 4.86
CA MET A 64 -1.72 5.42 3.48
C MET A 64 -3.10 5.88 2.95
N ASP A 65 -3.68 6.88 3.61
CA ASP A 65 -5.08 7.29 3.41
C ASP A 65 -5.35 7.75 1.96
N GLU A 66 -4.43 8.51 1.37
CA GLU A 66 -4.57 8.99 -0.02
C GLU A 66 -4.50 7.84 -1.03
N PHE A 67 -3.55 6.91 -0.85
CA PHE A 67 -3.44 5.72 -1.70
C PHE A 67 -4.68 4.83 -1.57
N SER A 68 -5.22 4.66 -0.35
CA SER A 68 -6.46 3.94 -0.12
C SER A 68 -7.65 4.57 -0.88
N ALA A 69 -7.75 5.90 -0.87
CA ALA A 69 -8.77 6.63 -1.61
C ALA A 69 -8.63 6.47 -3.13
N LEU A 70 -7.40 6.51 -3.66
CA LEU A 70 -7.14 6.26 -5.09
C LEU A 70 -7.51 4.83 -5.49
N CYS A 71 -7.19 3.83 -4.65
CA CYS A 71 -7.61 2.45 -4.87
C CYS A 71 -9.14 2.32 -4.92
N ALA A 72 -9.86 2.96 -3.99
CA ALA A 72 -11.31 2.98 -3.99
C ALA A 72 -11.90 3.64 -5.26
N SER A 73 -11.31 4.74 -5.71
CA SER A 73 -11.73 5.41 -6.94
C SER A 73 -11.51 4.54 -8.18
N LEU A 74 -10.38 3.85 -8.26
CA LEU A 74 -10.08 2.93 -9.37
C LEU A 74 -11.00 1.71 -9.39
N GLU A 75 -11.30 1.15 -8.21
CA GLU A 75 -12.29 0.09 -8.05
C GLU A 75 -13.65 0.51 -8.63
N GLU A 76 -14.12 1.72 -8.30
CA GLU A 76 -15.38 2.28 -8.79
C GLU A 76 -15.34 2.60 -10.30
N HIS A 77 -14.23 3.10 -10.83
CA HIS A 77 -14.06 3.32 -12.27
C HIS A 77 -14.23 2.02 -13.05
N ILE A 78 -13.65 0.93 -12.55
CA ILE A 78 -13.76 -0.39 -13.17
C ILE A 78 -15.21 -0.91 -13.07
N LEU A 79 -15.84 -0.83 -11.89
CA LEU A 79 -17.22 -1.28 -11.68
C LEU A 79 -18.23 -0.52 -12.55
N SER A 80 -18.07 0.80 -12.64
CA SER A 80 -18.93 1.67 -13.44
C SER A 80 -18.59 1.70 -14.94
N ARG A 81 -17.59 0.91 -15.36
CA ARG A 81 -17.05 0.87 -16.74
C ARG A 81 -16.64 2.24 -17.29
N ARG A 82 -16.22 3.15 -16.41
CA ARG A 82 -15.59 4.43 -16.76
C ARG A 82 -14.10 4.20 -16.98
N LEU A 83 -13.78 3.72 -18.18
CA LEU A 83 -12.42 3.34 -18.56
C LEU A 83 -11.64 4.51 -19.18
N ASP A 84 -12.29 5.66 -19.39
CA ASP A 84 -11.63 6.87 -19.82
C ASP A 84 -10.61 7.31 -18.77
N LYS A 85 -9.37 7.56 -19.21
CA LYS A 85 -8.24 7.95 -18.34
C LYS A 85 -7.92 6.95 -17.23
N LEU A 86 -8.39 5.69 -17.33
CA LEU A 86 -8.08 4.67 -16.33
C LEU A 86 -6.56 4.52 -16.15
N ASP A 87 -5.80 4.49 -17.24
CA ASP A 87 -4.35 4.34 -17.18
C ASP A 87 -3.66 5.55 -16.52
N GLU A 88 -4.16 6.77 -16.75
CA GLU A 88 -3.66 7.98 -16.06
C GLU A 88 -3.92 7.91 -14.55
N ALA A 89 -5.11 7.46 -14.15
CA ALA A 89 -5.47 7.28 -12.75
C ALA A 89 -4.67 6.15 -12.08
N VAL A 90 -4.41 5.05 -12.81
CA VAL A 90 -3.55 3.96 -12.35
C VAL A 90 -2.12 4.46 -12.12
N GLU A 91 -1.59 5.29 -13.02
CA GLU A 91 -0.24 5.83 -12.85
C GLU A 91 -0.13 6.82 -11.67
N GLN A 92 -1.15 7.66 -11.47
CA GLN A 92 -1.24 8.51 -10.26
C GLN A 92 -1.25 7.67 -8.98
N CYS A 93 -2.03 6.59 -8.98
CA CYS A 93 -2.08 5.64 -7.87
C CYS A 93 -0.73 4.97 -7.63
N ARG A 94 -0.02 4.56 -8.69
CA ARG A 94 1.33 3.99 -8.62
C ARG A 94 2.33 4.97 -8.01
N GLN A 95 2.29 6.23 -8.43
CA GLN A 95 3.19 7.24 -7.87
C GLN A 95 2.89 7.51 -6.39
N CYS A 96 1.61 7.57 -6.01
CA CYS A 96 1.18 7.70 -4.62
C CYS A 96 1.66 6.52 -3.76
N TYR A 97 1.52 5.28 -4.27
CA TYR A 97 2.01 4.06 -3.62
C TYR A 97 3.51 4.15 -3.34
N HIS A 98 4.33 4.40 -4.37
CA HIS A 98 5.79 4.43 -4.21
C HIS A 98 6.25 5.53 -3.26
N ASN A 99 5.64 6.71 -3.31
CA ASN A 99 5.98 7.80 -2.41
C ASN A 99 5.63 7.48 -0.96
N SER A 100 4.44 6.91 -0.72
CA SER A 100 3.99 6.49 0.61
C SER A 100 4.88 5.36 1.17
N VAL A 101 5.22 4.38 0.33
CA VAL A 101 6.15 3.29 0.70
C VAL A 101 7.51 3.85 1.12
N ARG A 102 8.06 4.78 0.34
CA ARG A 102 9.34 5.43 0.66
C ARG A 102 9.28 6.22 1.97
N GLU A 103 8.14 6.82 2.30
CA GLU A 103 7.94 7.52 3.58
C GLU A 103 7.88 6.54 4.77
N ILE A 104 7.34 5.34 4.57
CA ILE A 104 7.19 4.31 5.63
C ILE A 104 8.46 3.48 5.84
N ILE A 105 9.26 3.20 4.80
CA ILE A 105 10.48 2.36 4.89
C ILE A 105 11.36 2.69 6.11
N PRO A 106 11.70 3.97 6.42
CA PRO A 106 12.55 4.30 7.55
C PRO A 106 11.95 3.97 8.93
N TYR A 107 10.63 3.89 9.04
CA TYR A 107 9.94 3.52 10.27
C TYR A 107 10.21 2.05 10.64
N PHE A 108 10.22 1.18 9.64
CA PHE A 108 10.42 -0.25 9.82
C PHE A 108 11.89 -0.67 9.70
N ALA A 109 12.74 0.06 8.98
CA ALA A 109 14.16 -0.26 8.80
C ALA A 109 14.95 -0.39 10.12
N LYS A 110 14.53 0.32 11.18
CA LYS A 110 15.13 0.20 12.52
C LYS A 110 14.95 -1.19 13.14
N MET A 111 13.91 -1.93 12.73
CA MET A 111 13.64 -3.29 13.21
C MET A 111 14.49 -4.33 12.48
N ASP A 112 14.84 -4.08 11.21
CA ASP A 112 15.73 -4.96 10.44
C ASP A 112 17.15 -4.94 11.06
N ASP A 113 17.65 -3.75 11.41
CA ASP A 113 18.96 -3.57 12.06
C ASP A 113 19.06 -4.17 13.48
N GLU A 114 17.93 -4.23 14.21
CA GLU A 114 17.88 -4.80 15.57
C GLU A 114 17.77 -6.33 15.56
N ASN A 115 17.04 -6.90 14.60
CA ASN A 115 16.92 -8.36 14.48
C ASN A 115 18.23 -9.02 13.99
N ASP A 116 18.98 -8.37 13.10
CA ASP A 116 20.29 -8.86 12.64
C ASP A 116 21.37 -8.89 13.75
N ARG A 117 21.16 -8.18 14.87
CA ARG A 117 22.09 -8.16 16.02
C ARG A 117 21.79 -9.22 17.07
N THR A 118 20.60 -9.79 17.07
CA THR A 118 20.20 -10.84 18.02
C THR A 118 20.45 -12.27 17.53
N ASP A 119 20.81 -12.44 16.26
CA ASP A 119 21.14 -13.74 15.64
C ASP A 119 22.67 -13.98 15.51
N ASN A 120 23.50 -13.26 16.27
CA ASN A 120 24.96 -13.48 16.37
C ASN A 120 25.43 -13.81 17.80
#